data_AF-A0A351SEG9-F1
#
_entry.id   AF-A0A351SEG9-F1
#
_cell.length_a   1.000
_cell.length_b   1.000
_cell.length_c   1.000
_cell.angle_alpha   90.00
_cell.angle_beta   90.00
_cell.angle_gamma   90.00
#
_symmetry.space_group_name_H-M   'P 1'
#
loop_
_entity.id
_entity.type
_entity.pdbx_description
1 polymer ?
#
loop_
_entity_poly.entity_id
_entity_poly.type
_entity_poly.pdbx_seq_one_letter_code
_entity_poly.pdbx_strand_id
1 'polypeptide(L)'
;MTHHLILGGARSGKSRFAEQLATRSGRPVTYIATCQPGKDAELAERIAAHQARRPESWAVIEEPTRLAATLQATARDAHCILVDCLTLWITNL
;
A
#
# COMPACT_ATOMS: atom_id res chain seq x y z
N MET A 1 -9.59 8.43 14.83
CA MET A 1 -8.83 7.92 13.66
C MET A 1 -9.78 7.73 12.51
N THR A 2 -9.46 8.26 11.33
CA THR A 2 -10.29 8.08 10.13
C THR A 2 -9.73 6.93 9.31
N HIS A 3 -10.60 6.00 8.91
CA HIS A 3 -10.24 4.88 8.03
C HIS A 3 -10.90 5.07 6.67
N HIS A 4 -10.17 4.79 5.61
CA HIS A 4 -10.68 4.83 4.24
C HIS A 4 -10.49 3.46 3.59
N LEU A 5 -11.57 2.90 3.07
CA LEU A 5 -11.53 1.70 2.25
C LEU A 5 -11.80 2.09 0.80
N ILE A 6 -10.83 1.84 -0.08
CA ILE A 6 -10.89 2.20 -1.51
C ILE A 6 -11.07 0.93 -2.32
N LEU A 7 -12.24 0.79 -2.96
CA LEU A 7 -12.64 -0.41 -3.71
C LEU A 7 -12.81 -0.11 -5.21
N GLY A 8 -12.88 -1.18 -6.02
CA GLY A 8 -13.12 -1.10 -7.47
C GLY A 8 -12.39 -2.19 -8.27
N GLY A 9 -12.79 -2.37 -9.52
CA GLY A 9 -12.29 -3.44 -10.41
C GLY A 9 -10.80 -3.34 -10.77
N ALA A 10 -10.24 -4.37 -11.40
CA ALA A 10 -8.84 -4.35 -11.86
C ALA A 10 -8.56 -3.12 -12.74
N ARG A 11 -7.38 -2.51 -12.58
CA ARG A 11 -6.92 -1.33 -13.36
C ARG A 11 -7.79 -0.07 -13.27
N SER A 12 -8.75 0.02 -12.34
CA SER A 12 -9.60 1.21 -12.16
C SER A 12 -8.93 2.44 -11.52
N GLY A 13 -7.62 2.44 -11.31
CA GLY A 13 -6.88 3.59 -10.75
C GLY A 13 -6.92 3.76 -9.23
N LYS A 14 -7.41 2.79 -8.47
CA LYS A 14 -7.51 2.83 -6.99
C LYS A 14 -6.19 3.16 -6.28
N SER A 15 -5.11 2.45 -6.62
CA SER A 15 -3.80 2.66 -5.99
C SER A 15 -3.32 4.09 -6.23
N ARG A 16 -3.47 4.61 -7.46
CA ARG A 16 -3.17 6.02 -7.77
C ARG A 16 -4.01 6.99 -6.96
N PHE A 17 -5.32 6.74 -6.82
CA PHE A 17 -6.20 7.58 -6.01
C PHE A 17 -5.81 7.56 -4.52
N ALA A 18 -5.47 6.38 -3.99
CA ALA A 18 -5.02 6.21 -2.62
C ALA A 18 -3.67 6.92 -2.37
N GLU A 19 -2.71 6.77 -3.30
CA GLU A 19 -1.43 7.49 -3.28
C GLU A 19 -1.65 9.01 -3.24
N GLN A 20 -2.54 9.54 -4.08
CA GLN A 20 -2.89 10.97 -4.10
C GLN A 20 -3.55 11.45 -2.80
N LEU A 21 -4.37 10.61 -2.16
CA LEU A 21 -4.98 10.95 -0.88
C LEU A 21 -3.93 10.98 0.24
N ALA A 22 -3.01 10.01 0.25
CA ALA A 22 -1.91 9.97 1.20
C ALA A 22 -0.98 11.18 1.04
N THR A 23 -0.61 11.57 -0.18
CA THR A 23 0.18 12.79 -0.43
C THR A 23 -0.54 14.05 0.05
N ARG A 24 -1.85 14.19 -0.25
CA ARG A 24 -2.65 15.35 0.15
C ARG A 24 -2.88 15.43 1.66
N SER A 25 -2.66 14.35 2.40
CA SER A 25 -2.77 14.37 3.86
C SER A 25 -1.73 15.29 4.53
N GLY A 26 -0.62 15.58 3.85
CA GLY A 26 0.49 16.39 4.40
C GLY A 26 1.20 15.73 5.59
N ARG A 27 0.94 14.45 5.85
CA ARG A 27 1.51 13.68 6.96
C ARG A 27 2.66 12.81 6.47
N PRO A 28 3.58 12.39 7.38
CA PRO A 28 4.48 11.29 7.07
C PRO A 28 3.67 10.04 6.67
N VAL A 29 4.11 9.38 5.61
CA VAL A 29 3.43 8.21 5.03
C VAL A 29 4.31 6.98 5.20
N THR A 30 3.72 5.89 5.69
CA THR A 30 4.27 4.54 5.53
C THR A 30 3.40 3.75 4.57
N TYR A 31 4.00 3.27 3.50
CA TYR A 31 3.39 2.38 2.52
C TYR A 31 3.66 0.93 2.91
N ILE A 32 2.62 0.16 3.15
CA ILE A 32 2.71 -1.28 3.42
C ILE A 32 2.32 -2.02 2.14
N ALA A 33 3.33 -2.58 1.47
CA ALA A 33 3.16 -3.44 0.32
C ALA A 33 2.89 -4.86 0.80
N THR A 34 1.73 -5.41 0.45
CA THR A 34 1.34 -6.78 0.84
C THR A 34 1.43 -7.79 -0.30
N CYS A 35 1.72 -7.31 -1.51
CA CYS A 35 1.83 -8.12 -2.71
C CYS A 35 3.25 -8.68 -2.86
N GLN A 36 3.34 -9.94 -3.31
CA GLN A 36 4.60 -10.54 -3.78
C GLN A 36 4.43 -10.97 -5.24
N PRO A 37 5.35 -10.58 -6.15
CA PRO A 37 5.22 -10.93 -7.56
C PRO A 37 5.44 -12.42 -7.84
N GLY A 38 6.21 -13.12 -7.00
CA GLY A 38 6.56 -14.53 -7.24
C GLY A 38 7.20 -14.72 -8.62
N LYS A 39 6.54 -15.50 -9.49
CA LYS A 39 6.96 -15.73 -10.89
C LYS A 39 6.11 -14.95 -11.91
N ASP A 40 5.20 -14.09 -11.46
CA ASP A 40 4.33 -13.30 -12.31
C ASP A 40 5.05 -12.02 -12.77
N ALA A 41 5.47 -12.02 -14.04
CA ALA A 41 6.15 -10.88 -14.65
C ALA A 41 5.24 -9.65 -14.82
N GLU A 42 3.95 -9.85 -15.11
CA GLU A 42 2.99 -8.75 -15.23
C GLU A 42 2.81 -8.06 -13.86
N LEU A 43 2.74 -8.86 -12.80
CA LEU A 43 2.67 -8.33 -11.44
C LEU A 43 3.95 -7.61 -11.03
N ALA A 44 5.12 -8.12 -11.41
CA ALA A 44 6.40 -7.46 -11.16
C ALA A 44 6.50 -6.09 -11.84
N GLU A 45 6.10 -5.97 -13.11
CA GLU A 45 6.07 -4.69 -13.83
C GLU A 45 5.12 -3.69 -13.15
N ARG A 46 3.96 -4.16 -12.70
CA ARG A 46 3.00 -3.33 -11.98
C ARG A 46 3.56 -2.83 -10.65
N ILE A 47 4.25 -3.68 -9.90
CA ILE A 47 4.93 -3.28 -8.67
C ILE A 47 5.98 -2.23 -8.99
N ALA A 48 6.82 -2.43 -10.01
CA ALA A 48 7.83 -1.45 -10.41
C ALA A 48 7.20 -0.09 -10.76
N ALA A 49 6.07 -0.09 -11.47
CA ALA A 49 5.33 1.13 -11.76
C ALA A 49 4.77 1.82 -10.50
N HIS A 50 4.39 1.08 -9.46
CA HIS A 50 3.96 1.63 -8.17
C HIS A 50 5.17 2.22 -7.41
N GLN A 51 6.29 1.50 -7.40
CA GLN A 51 7.53 1.92 -6.77
C GLN A 51 8.10 3.21 -7.41
N ALA A 52 7.97 3.38 -8.73
CA ALA A 52 8.43 4.57 -9.44
C ALA A 52 7.56 5.81 -9.20
N ARG A 53 6.27 5.65 -8.87
CA ARG A 53 5.34 6.77 -8.65
C ARG A 53 5.35 7.33 -7.23
N ARG A 54 5.65 6.49 -6.24
CA ARG A 54 5.61 6.92 -4.84
C ARG A 54 6.77 7.90 -4.55
N PRO A 55 6.54 8.93 -3.72
CA PRO A 55 7.61 9.80 -3.25
C PRO A 55 8.70 9.02 -2.50
N GLU A 56 9.97 9.39 -2.71
CA GLU A 56 11.11 8.79 -1.98
C GLU A 56 11.06 9.05 -0.47
N SER A 57 10.34 10.08 -0.04
CA SER A 57 10.15 10.42 1.37
C SER A 57 9.25 9.43 2.13
N TRP A 58 8.57 8.53 1.44
CA TRP A 58 7.69 7.55 2.06
C TRP A 58 8.48 6.37 2.60
N ALA A 59 8.21 6.01 3.86
CA ALA A 59 8.68 4.75 4.39
C ALA A 59 7.95 3.59 3.69
N VAL A 60 8.66 2.50 3.41
CA VAL A 60 8.09 1.32 2.75
C VAL A 60 8.33 0.09 3.61
N ILE A 61 7.28 -0.69 3.84
CA ILE A 61 7.34 -1.98 4.51
C ILE A 61 6.74 -3.01 3.57
N GLU A 62 7.49 -4.05 3.24
CA GLU A 62 6.97 -5.22 2.54
C GLU A 62 6.53 -6.24 3.59
N GLU A 63 5.21 -6.41 3.76
CA GLU A 63 4.65 -7.39 4.70
C GLU A 63 3.51 -8.17 4.03
N PRO A 64 3.78 -9.37 3.52
CA PRO A 64 2.81 -10.15 2.77
C PRO A 64 1.81 -10.93 3.64
N THR A 65 2.07 -11.11 4.95
CA THR A 65 1.29 -12.05 5.77
C THR A 65 0.82 -11.43 7.09
N ARG A 66 1.72 -10.86 7.89
CA ARG A 66 1.46 -10.35 9.24
C ARG A 66 1.00 -8.89 9.25
N LEU A 67 0.06 -8.54 8.37
CA LEU A 67 -0.44 -7.16 8.20
C LEU A 67 -0.94 -6.55 9.52
N ALA A 68 -1.71 -7.29 10.32
CA ALA A 68 -2.26 -6.79 11.58
C ALA A 68 -1.15 -6.37 12.57
N ALA A 69 -0.12 -7.20 12.73
CA ALA A 69 1.01 -6.89 13.61
C ALA A 69 1.79 -5.67 13.10
N THR A 70 2.00 -5.58 11.79
CA THR A 70 2.68 -4.43 11.15
C THR A 70 1.90 -3.13 11.31
N LEU A 71 0.57 -3.17 11.19
CA LEU A 71 -0.28 -2.01 11.45
C LEU A 71 -0.15 -1.54 12.90
N GLN A 72 -0.17 -2.46 13.87
CA GLN A 72 0.01 -2.13 15.29
C GLN A 72 1.37 -1.51 15.58
N ALA A 73 2.45 -2.04 14.98
CA ALA A 73 3.80 -1.53 15.16
C ALA A 73 4.04 -0.16 14.45
N THR A 74 3.28 0.13 13.40
CA THR A 74 3.45 1.33 12.55
C THR A 74 2.51 2.46 12.95
N ALA A 75 1.37 2.16 13.59
CA ALA A 75 0.39 3.16 14.00
C ALA A 75 1.01 4.19 14.95
N ARG A 76 0.97 5.47 14.53
CA ARG A 76 1.47 6.63 15.28
C ARG A 76 0.51 7.80 15.10
N ASP A 77 0.54 8.73 16.04
CA ASP A 77 -0.23 9.97 15.91
C ASP A 77 0.26 10.81 14.72
N ALA A 78 -0.69 11.53 14.10
CA ALA A 78 -0.44 12.40 12.94
C ALA A 78 0.26 11.71 11.74
N HIS A 79 0.13 10.39 11.61
CA HIS A 79 0.77 9.59 10.57
C HIS A 79 -0.26 9.00 9.59
N CYS A 80 0.11 8.81 8.33
CA CYS A 80 -0.72 8.14 7.33
C CYS A 80 -0.14 6.76 7.00
N ILE A 81 -0.98 5.72 7.07
CA ILE A 81 -0.60 4.38 6.62
C ILE A 81 -1.42 4.06 5.38
N LEU A 82 -0.73 3.70 4.30
CA LEU A 82 -1.33 3.25 3.06
C LEU A 82 -1.00 1.77 2.85
N VAL A 83 -2.02 0.92 2.71
CA VAL A 83 -1.87 -0.52 2.45
C VAL A 83 -2.26 -0.81 1.01
N ASP A 84 -1.42 -1.51 0.24
CA ASP A 84 -1.70 -1.91 -1.14
C ASP A 84 -1.15 -3.35 -1.41
N CYS A 85 -1.98 -4.37 -1.70
CA CYS A 85 -3.44 -4.39 -1.73
C CYS A 85 -4.01 -5.52 -0.85
N LEU A 86 -5.22 -5.31 -0.33
CA LEU A 86 -5.87 -6.28 0.56
C LEU A 86 -6.26 -7.59 -0.16
N THR A 87 -6.59 -7.54 -1.46
CA THR A 87 -6.99 -8.74 -2.20
C THR A 87 -5.84 -9.73 -2.31
N LEU A 88 -4.64 -9.27 -2.67
CA LEU A 88 -3.46 -10.13 -2.77
C LEU A 88 -2.90 -10.52 -1.39
N TRP A 89 -3.12 -9.68 -0.38
CA TRP A 89 -2.83 -10.07 1.00
C TRP A 89 -3.66 -11.29 1.43
N ILE A 90 -4.98 -11.29 1.15
CA ILE A 90 -5.87 -12.40 1.49
C ILE A 90 -5.43 -13.69 0.80
N THR A 91 -4.90 -13.63 -0.43
CA THR A 91 -4.39 -14.83 -1.13
C THR A 91 -3.09 -15.39 -0.55
N ASN A 92 -2.43 -14.67 0.36
CA ASN A 92 -1.21 -15.13 1.03
C ASN A 92 -1.48 -15.86 2.37
N LEU A 93 -2.73 -15.87 2.85
CA LEU A 93 -3.15 -16.56 4.07
C LEU A 93 -3.50 -18.03 3.79
#